data_AF-A0A0Q7F1F1-F1
#
_entry.id   AF-A0A0Q7F1F1-F1
#
_cell.length_a   1.000
_cell.length_b   1.000
_cell.length_c   1.000
_cell.angle_alpha   90.00
_cell.angle_beta   90.00
_cell.angle_gamma   90.00
#
_symmetry.space_group_name_H-M   'P 1'
#
loop_
_entity.id
_entity.type
_entity.pdbx_description
1 polymer ?
#
loop_
_entity_poly.entity_id
_entity_poly.type
_entity_poly.pdbx_seq_one_letter_code
_entity_poly.pdbx_strand_id
1 'polypeptide(L)'
;MKSLRTAAALAALTCLSLAPPAGAAALKTAVFAGGCFWSAEKAMESLPGVTDVVSGYAGGALKNPTYENHRGHLEAVKVTYDPARISYAKLVDGFFHHIDPTDAGGQICDRGPSYTTAVFVADNAETATAQAVKAQVAKTLGKPVATRILTGGQFWRAEAYHQDYAKKNPANYNAYRIGCGRDRALKAVWGPASR
;
A
#
# COMPACT_ATOMS: atom_id res chain seq x y z
N MET A 1 -66.15 -48.71 -29.64
CA MET A 1 -65.88 -48.20 -28.27
C MET A 1 -64.38 -47.98 -28.13
N LYS A 2 -63.97 -46.78 -27.72
CA LYS A 2 -62.60 -46.24 -27.82
C LYS A 2 -61.65 -46.88 -26.80
N SER A 3 -60.50 -47.42 -27.24
CA SER A 3 -59.40 -47.80 -26.34
C SER A 3 -58.43 -46.62 -26.17
N LEU A 4 -58.33 -46.10 -24.96
CA LEU A 4 -57.44 -45.00 -24.58
C LEU A 4 -56.01 -45.54 -24.38
N ARG A 5 -55.04 -45.03 -25.14
CA ARG A 5 -53.61 -45.25 -24.89
C ARG A 5 -53.09 -44.09 -24.04
N THR A 6 -52.68 -44.36 -22.81
CA THR A 6 -51.99 -43.41 -21.93
C THR A 6 -50.51 -43.36 -22.29
N ALA A 7 -50.01 -42.18 -22.70
CA ALA A 7 -48.60 -41.88 -22.85
C ALA A 7 -48.07 -41.28 -21.53
N ALA A 8 -47.04 -41.88 -20.94
CA ALA A 8 -46.33 -41.33 -19.80
C ALA A 8 -45.24 -40.37 -20.30
N ALA A 9 -45.35 -39.08 -19.95
CA ALA A 9 -44.32 -38.09 -20.21
C ALA A 9 -43.31 -38.07 -19.04
N LEU A 10 -42.07 -38.49 -19.31
CA LEU A 10 -40.95 -38.32 -18.38
C LEU A 10 -40.49 -36.85 -18.44
N ALA A 11 -40.74 -36.09 -17.36
CA ALA A 11 -40.16 -34.76 -17.19
C ALA A 11 -38.72 -34.92 -16.68
N ALA A 12 -37.74 -34.66 -17.53
CA ALA A 12 -36.33 -34.57 -17.14
C ALA A 12 -36.10 -33.27 -16.36
N LEU A 13 -35.92 -33.40 -15.05
CA LEU A 13 -35.59 -32.29 -14.16
C LEU A 13 -34.10 -31.97 -14.32
N THR A 14 -33.77 -31.00 -15.16
CA THR A 14 -32.41 -30.44 -15.25
C THR A 14 -32.14 -29.60 -14.01
N CYS A 15 -31.40 -30.17 -13.05
CA CYS A 15 -30.76 -29.40 -11.98
C CYS A 15 -29.75 -28.43 -12.61
N LEU A 16 -30.16 -27.17 -12.76
CA LEU A 16 -29.24 -26.09 -13.10
C LEU A 16 -28.38 -25.81 -11.86
N SER A 17 -27.17 -26.38 -11.85
CA SER A 17 -26.18 -26.12 -10.82
C SER A 17 -25.79 -24.64 -10.83
N LEU A 18 -26.36 -23.86 -9.89
CA LEU A 18 -25.88 -22.53 -9.56
C LEU A 18 -24.49 -22.67 -8.93
N ALA A 19 -23.44 -22.46 -9.72
CA ALA A 19 -22.12 -22.21 -9.18
C ALA A 19 -22.22 -20.96 -8.25
N PRO A 20 -21.66 -21.01 -7.03
CA PRO A 20 -21.64 -19.83 -6.18
C PRO A 20 -20.94 -18.69 -6.92
N PRO A 21 -21.39 -17.43 -6.74
CA PRO A 21 -20.68 -16.28 -7.30
C PRO A 21 -19.22 -16.36 -6.82
N ALA A 22 -18.28 -16.19 -7.76
CA ALA A 22 -16.85 -16.14 -7.45
C ALA A 22 -16.63 -15.17 -6.29
N GLY A 23 -16.32 -15.72 -5.12
CA GLY A 23 -16.28 -14.97 -3.86
C GLY A 23 -15.31 -13.81 -3.97
N ALA A 24 -15.73 -12.64 -3.47
CA ALA A 24 -14.85 -11.48 -3.34
C ALA A 24 -13.55 -11.93 -2.65
N ALA A 25 -12.41 -11.69 -3.31
CA ALA A 25 -11.13 -12.05 -2.74
C ALA A 25 -10.97 -11.36 -1.38
N ALA A 26 -10.51 -12.09 -0.37
CA ALA A 26 -10.27 -11.51 0.95
C ALA A 26 -9.31 -10.33 0.82
N LEU A 27 -9.63 -9.22 1.48
CA LEU A 27 -8.76 -8.05 1.53
C LEU A 27 -7.40 -8.45 2.12
N LYS A 28 -6.34 -7.84 1.60
CA LYS A 28 -4.96 -8.06 2.04
C LYS A 28 -4.38 -6.78 2.62
N THR A 29 -3.31 -6.91 3.41
CA THR A 29 -2.59 -5.78 3.99
C THR A 29 -1.13 -5.77 3.57
N ALA A 30 -0.57 -4.58 3.38
CA ALA A 30 0.86 -4.36 3.14
C ALA A 30 1.35 -3.18 3.99
N VAL A 31 2.63 -3.18 4.38
CA VAL A 31 3.19 -2.10 5.22
C VAL A 31 4.36 -1.43 4.50
N PHE A 32 4.34 -0.10 4.46
CA PHE A 32 5.31 0.73 3.74
C PHE A 32 5.83 1.85 4.64
N ALA A 33 7.11 2.20 4.54
CA ALA A 33 7.70 3.38 5.18
C ALA A 33 8.31 4.28 4.10
N GLY A 34 7.90 5.55 4.06
CA GLY A 34 8.12 6.44 2.92
C GLY A 34 8.37 7.90 3.29
N GLY A 35 8.95 8.16 4.46
CA GLY A 35 9.07 9.50 5.02
C GLY A 35 7.90 9.83 5.95
N CYS A 36 7.51 11.11 6.02
CA CYS A 36 6.35 11.53 6.79
C CYS A 36 5.10 10.69 6.45
N PHE A 37 4.55 9.98 7.43
CA PHE A 37 3.41 9.09 7.23
C PHE A 37 2.13 9.80 6.78
N TRP A 38 1.97 11.12 7.00
CA TRP A 38 0.82 11.87 6.50
C TRP A 38 0.83 11.95 4.98
N SER A 39 2.03 12.11 4.41
CA SER A 39 2.20 12.10 2.96
C SER A 39 2.09 10.69 2.39
N ALA A 40 2.62 9.69 3.09
CA ALA A 40 2.49 8.29 2.67
C ALA A 40 1.02 7.83 2.70
N GLU A 41 0.28 8.15 3.76
CA GLU A 41 -1.14 7.81 3.94
C GLU A 41 -1.95 8.41 2.79
N LYS A 42 -1.90 9.74 2.61
CA LYS A 42 -2.59 10.44 1.52
C LYS A 42 -2.28 9.84 0.15
N ALA A 43 -1.02 9.48 -0.08
CA ALA A 43 -0.58 8.97 -1.38
C ALA A 43 -1.12 7.57 -1.64
N MET A 44 -1.01 6.66 -0.67
CA MET A 44 -1.50 5.29 -0.80
C MET A 44 -3.02 5.21 -0.89
N GLU A 45 -3.74 6.08 -0.18
CA GLU A 45 -5.21 6.18 -0.26
C GLU A 45 -5.72 6.56 -1.65
N SER A 46 -4.89 7.26 -2.44
CA SER A 46 -5.27 7.68 -3.79
C SER A 46 -5.25 6.54 -4.82
N LEU A 47 -4.68 5.38 -4.47
CA LEU A 47 -4.52 4.26 -5.38
C LEU A 47 -5.83 3.47 -5.53
N PRO A 48 -6.37 3.31 -6.76
CA PRO A 48 -7.58 2.53 -6.98
C PRO A 48 -7.40 1.08 -6.52
N GLY A 49 -8.31 0.61 -5.66
CA GLY A 49 -8.25 -0.73 -5.05
C GLY A 49 -7.70 -0.75 -3.63
N VAL A 50 -7.12 0.36 -3.14
CA VAL A 50 -6.88 0.57 -1.71
C VAL A 50 -8.19 0.93 -1.02
N THR A 51 -8.46 0.30 0.13
CA THR A 51 -9.71 0.47 0.88
C THR A 51 -9.54 1.18 2.21
N ASP A 52 -8.34 1.10 2.81
CA ASP A 52 -8.01 1.76 4.09
C ASP A 52 -6.49 1.94 4.19
N VAL A 53 -6.05 3.02 4.84
CA VAL A 53 -4.64 3.26 5.14
C VAL A 53 -4.51 3.81 6.56
N VAL A 54 -3.61 3.22 7.34
CA VAL A 54 -3.40 3.58 8.75
C VAL A 54 -1.97 4.03 8.96
N SER A 55 -1.78 5.22 9.50
CA SER A 55 -0.47 5.75 9.93
C SER A 55 0.03 5.06 11.21
N GLY A 56 1.33 4.80 11.31
CA GLY A 56 1.93 4.08 12.42
C GLY A 56 3.45 3.95 12.38
N TYR A 57 3.97 3.04 13.19
CA TYR A 57 5.39 2.80 13.41
C TYR A 57 5.75 1.33 13.16
N ALA A 58 6.83 1.07 12.42
CA ALA A 58 7.24 -0.30 12.08
C ALA A 58 8.76 -0.48 12.03
N GLY A 59 9.23 -1.72 12.19
CA GLY A 59 10.63 -2.12 12.00
C GLY A 59 11.57 -1.92 13.20
N GLY A 60 11.13 -1.25 14.26
CA GLY A 60 11.86 -1.14 15.52
C GLY A 60 11.52 -2.25 16.51
N ALA A 61 12.34 -2.36 17.56
CA ALA A 61 12.15 -3.32 18.65
C ALA A 61 11.43 -2.72 19.87
N LEU A 62 11.17 -1.41 19.88
CA LEU A 62 10.46 -0.75 20.97
C LEU A 62 9.00 -1.21 20.98
N LYS A 63 8.50 -1.60 22.15
CA LYS A 63 7.09 -1.94 22.32
C LYS A 63 6.28 -0.68 22.61
N ASN A 64 5.07 -0.60 22.06
CA ASN A 64 4.17 0.55 22.23
C ASN A 64 4.86 1.91 21.92
N PRO A 65 5.49 2.08 20.74
CA PRO A 65 6.07 3.37 20.35
C PRO A 65 4.99 4.47 20.30
N THR A 66 5.39 5.69 20.65
CA THR A 66 4.58 6.91 20.53
C THR A 66 5.26 7.89 19.57
N TYR A 67 4.56 8.95 19.17
CA TYR A 67 5.16 10.00 18.36
C TYR A 67 6.42 10.59 19.01
N GLU A 68 6.42 10.81 20.32
CA GLU A 68 7.56 11.32 21.08
C GLU A 68 8.67 10.29 21.27
N ASN A 69 8.33 8.99 21.26
CA ASN A 69 9.29 7.91 21.47
C ASN A 69 8.99 6.69 20.60
N HIS A 70 9.54 6.69 19.39
CA HIS A 70 9.49 5.57 18.45
C HIS A 70 10.90 5.19 17.96
N ARG A 71 11.92 5.34 18.82
CA ARG A 71 13.33 5.10 18.44
C ARG A 71 13.52 3.74 17.78
N GLY A 72 14.13 3.77 16.59
CA GLY A 72 14.40 2.57 15.78
C GLY A 72 13.23 2.11 14.91
N HIS A 73 12.02 2.66 15.11
CA HIS A 73 10.93 2.52 14.15
C HIS A 73 11.05 3.54 13.02
N LEU A 74 10.46 3.15 11.90
CA LEU A 74 10.14 4.02 10.78
C LEU A 74 8.71 4.52 10.94
N GLU A 75 8.45 5.77 10.54
CA GLU A 75 7.10 6.18 10.19
C GLU A 75 6.62 5.35 8.99
N ALA A 76 5.49 4.70 9.17
CA ALA A 76 4.98 3.71 8.24
C ALA A 76 3.46 3.82 8.10
N VAL A 77 2.95 3.22 7.02
CA VAL A 77 1.52 3.06 6.78
C VAL A 77 1.21 1.58 6.58
N LYS A 78 0.11 1.13 7.18
CA LYS A 78 -0.51 -0.16 6.88
C LYS A 78 -1.65 0.07 5.90
N VAL A 79 -1.53 -0.49 4.71
CA VAL A 79 -2.46 -0.34 3.59
C VAL A 79 -3.30 -1.60 3.48
N THR A 80 -4.62 -1.47 3.53
CA THR A 80 -5.57 -2.53 3.21
C THR A 80 -6.03 -2.37 1.77
N TYR A 81 -6.00 -3.44 0.98
CA TYR A 81 -6.32 -3.39 -0.45
C TYR A 81 -7.08 -4.63 -0.92
N ASP A 82 -7.87 -4.46 -1.98
CA ASP A 82 -8.57 -5.52 -2.68
C ASP A 82 -7.66 -6.09 -3.81
N PRO A 83 -7.16 -7.33 -3.67
CA PRO A 83 -6.28 -7.93 -4.67
C PRO A 83 -6.97 -8.19 -6.02
N ALA A 84 -8.30 -8.17 -6.10
CA ALA A 84 -9.04 -8.21 -7.36
C ALA A 84 -8.98 -6.88 -8.12
N ARG A 85 -8.66 -5.76 -7.45
CA ARG A 85 -8.62 -4.41 -8.02
C ARG A 85 -7.20 -3.88 -8.20
N ILE A 86 -6.30 -4.20 -7.28
CA ILE A 86 -4.89 -3.81 -7.35
C ILE A 86 -3.99 -4.97 -6.92
N SER A 87 -3.01 -5.32 -7.75
CA SER A 87 -2.02 -6.33 -7.40
C SER A 87 -0.99 -5.78 -6.43
N TYR A 88 -0.38 -6.64 -5.62
CA TYR A 88 0.72 -6.24 -4.74
C TYR A 88 1.87 -5.56 -5.49
N ALA A 89 2.23 -6.05 -6.69
CA ALA A 89 3.23 -5.41 -7.55
C ALA A 89 2.88 -3.95 -7.90
N LYS A 90 1.62 -3.68 -8.27
CA LYS A 90 1.15 -2.32 -8.56
C LYS A 90 1.11 -1.45 -7.30
N LEU A 91 0.80 -2.04 -6.15
CA LEU A 91 0.81 -1.34 -4.87
C LEU A 91 2.23 -0.91 -4.49
N VAL A 92 3.22 -1.80 -4.62
CA VAL A 92 4.64 -1.50 -4.38
C VAL A 92 5.17 -0.46 -5.38
N ASP A 93 4.80 -0.57 -6.66
CA ASP A 93 5.17 0.40 -7.69
C ASP A 93 4.57 1.79 -7.42
N GLY A 94 3.29 1.85 -7.01
CA GLY A 94 2.64 3.09 -6.60
C GLY A 94 3.31 3.74 -5.40
N PHE A 95 3.70 2.95 -4.40
CA PHE A 95 4.50 3.43 -3.27
C PHE A 95 5.80 4.09 -3.73
N PHE A 96 6.56 3.45 -4.63
CA PHE A 96 7.82 3.99 -5.13
C PHE A 96 7.66 5.35 -5.83
N HIS A 97 6.62 5.51 -6.64
CA HIS A 97 6.36 6.77 -7.35
C HIS A 97 5.98 7.94 -6.43
N HIS A 98 5.68 7.67 -5.16
CA HIS A 98 5.32 8.69 -4.18
C HIS A 98 6.46 9.05 -3.23
N ILE A 99 7.66 8.50 -3.43
CA ILE A 99 8.87 8.77 -2.63
C ILE A 99 10.06 9.12 -3.55
N ASP A 100 11.16 9.59 -2.97
CA ASP A 100 12.49 9.49 -3.58
C ASP A 100 13.13 8.17 -3.12
N PRO A 101 13.12 7.12 -3.95
CA PRO A 101 13.65 5.82 -3.56
C PRO A 101 15.17 5.76 -3.57
N THR A 102 15.86 6.81 -4.03
CA THR A 102 17.33 6.90 -4.05
C THR A 102 17.89 7.52 -2.79
N ASP A 103 17.04 8.14 -1.96
CA ASP A 103 17.44 8.80 -0.73
C ASP A 103 17.50 7.84 0.47
N ALA A 104 18.70 7.67 1.01
CA ALA A 104 18.95 6.79 2.16
C ALA A 104 18.83 7.49 3.53
N GLY A 105 18.73 8.83 3.58
CA GLY A 105 18.85 9.60 4.83
C GLY A 105 17.55 10.23 5.34
N GLY A 106 16.43 9.95 4.68
CA GLY A 106 15.13 10.57 4.94
C GLY A 106 14.40 10.81 3.64
N GLN A 107 13.29 11.53 3.68
CA GLN A 107 12.52 11.86 2.49
C GLN A 107 12.33 13.36 2.37
N ILE A 108 12.95 13.93 1.34
CA ILE A 108 12.76 15.33 0.94
C ILE A 108 13.21 16.25 2.10
N CYS A 109 12.29 16.89 2.81
CA CYS A 109 12.63 17.73 3.97
C CYS A 109 12.66 16.95 5.29
N ASP A 110 12.02 15.79 5.38
CA ASP A 110 11.99 14.99 6.61
C ASP A 110 13.25 14.14 6.68
N ARG A 111 14.20 14.53 7.52
CA ARG A 111 15.52 13.87 7.65
C ARG A 111 15.61 13.05 8.93
N GLY A 112 16.33 11.93 8.85
CA GLY A 112 16.60 11.08 10.00
C GLY A 112 16.10 9.65 9.84
N PRO A 113 16.46 8.76 10.79
CA PRO A 113 16.23 7.32 10.67
C PRO A 113 14.76 6.95 10.52
N SER A 114 13.85 7.64 11.23
CA SER A 114 12.41 7.40 11.18
C SER A 114 11.80 7.65 9.80
N TYR A 115 12.45 8.48 8.97
CA TYR A 115 11.98 8.87 7.65
C TYR A 115 12.67 8.14 6.50
N THR A 116 13.51 7.13 6.79
CA THR A 116 14.09 6.28 5.74
C THR A 116 13.04 5.35 5.14
N THR A 117 13.34 4.74 3.99
CA THR A 117 12.32 4.02 3.21
C THR A 117 12.43 2.50 3.36
N ALA A 118 11.27 1.83 3.46
CA ALA A 118 11.19 0.38 3.50
C ALA A 118 9.84 -0.16 2.97
N VAL A 119 9.88 -1.38 2.43
CA VAL A 119 8.70 -2.23 2.17
C VAL A 119 8.81 -3.41 3.13
N PHE A 120 7.79 -3.61 3.98
CA PHE A 120 7.74 -4.74 4.89
C PHE A 120 6.91 -5.86 4.26
N VAL A 121 7.57 -7.00 4.00
CA VAL A 121 6.99 -8.14 3.28
C VAL A 121 6.52 -9.21 4.26
N ALA A 122 5.34 -9.77 4.02
CA ALA A 122 4.73 -10.78 4.87
C ALA A 122 5.24 -12.20 4.58
N ASP A 123 5.64 -12.47 3.34
CA ASP A 123 6.07 -13.79 2.89
C ASP A 123 7.10 -13.74 1.74
N ASN A 124 7.54 -14.91 1.28
CA ASN A 124 8.52 -15.04 0.20
C ASN A 124 7.99 -14.57 -1.17
N ALA A 125 6.68 -14.65 -1.41
CA ALA A 125 6.08 -14.20 -2.66
C ALA A 125 6.05 -12.67 -2.72
N GLU A 126 5.71 -12.00 -1.63
CA GLU A 126 5.85 -10.55 -1.48
C GLU A 126 7.32 -10.12 -1.57
N THR A 127 8.23 -10.87 -0.95
CA THR A 127 9.68 -10.62 -1.05
C THR A 127 10.14 -10.61 -2.51
N ALA A 128 9.85 -11.67 -3.27
CA ALA A 128 10.23 -11.77 -4.68
C ALA A 128 9.61 -10.64 -5.52
N THR A 129 8.34 -10.33 -5.26
CA THR A 129 7.61 -9.27 -5.98
C THR A 129 8.20 -7.89 -5.70
N ALA A 130 8.43 -7.55 -4.43
CA ALA A 130 8.96 -6.25 -4.03
C ALA A 130 10.40 -6.05 -4.55
N GLN A 131 11.22 -7.11 -4.56
CA GLN A 131 12.56 -7.06 -5.16
C GLN A 131 12.50 -6.85 -6.68
N ALA A 132 11.58 -7.52 -7.38
CA ALA A 132 11.40 -7.35 -8.82
C ALA A 132 10.97 -5.91 -9.17
N VAL A 133 10.01 -5.35 -8.43
CA VAL A 133 9.59 -3.95 -8.62
C VAL A 133 10.74 -2.99 -8.29
N LYS A 134 11.45 -3.20 -7.18
CA LYS A 134 12.64 -2.41 -6.81
C LYS A 134 13.69 -2.42 -7.92
N ALA A 135 13.97 -3.57 -8.52
CA ALA A 135 14.92 -3.70 -9.63
C ALA A 135 14.45 -2.94 -10.88
N GLN A 136 13.15 -3.01 -11.19
CA GLN A 136 12.57 -2.24 -12.30
C GLN A 136 12.67 -0.73 -12.04
N VAL A 137 12.38 -0.26 -10.82
CA VAL A 137 12.54 1.14 -10.42
C VAL A 137 13.99 1.60 -10.57
N ALA A 138 14.95 0.80 -10.09
CA ALA A 138 16.37 1.12 -10.23
C ALA A 138 16.79 1.28 -11.70
N LYS A 139 16.28 0.40 -12.58
CA LYS A 139 16.48 0.48 -14.03
C LYS A 139 15.85 1.75 -14.63
N THR A 140 14.61 2.06 -14.25
CA THR A 140 13.89 3.26 -14.71
C THR A 140 14.64 4.54 -14.33
N LEU A 141 15.16 4.62 -13.10
CA LEU A 141 15.86 5.81 -12.60
C LEU A 141 17.33 5.87 -13.01
N GLY A 142 17.91 4.78 -13.50
CA GLY A 142 19.35 4.68 -13.76
C GLY A 142 20.21 4.86 -12.49
N LYS A 143 19.63 4.59 -11.31
CA LYS A 143 20.25 4.83 -10.00
C LYS A 143 19.94 3.69 -9.02
N PRO A 144 20.83 3.41 -8.05
CA PRO A 144 20.52 2.48 -6.97
C PRO A 144 19.30 2.93 -6.15
N VAL A 145 18.48 1.96 -5.73
CA VAL A 145 17.33 2.19 -4.84
C VAL A 145 17.73 1.87 -3.40
N ALA A 146 17.65 2.88 -2.54
CA ALA A 146 17.97 2.82 -1.11
C ALA A 146 16.88 2.11 -0.28
N THR A 147 15.64 2.06 -0.76
CA THR A 147 14.51 1.43 -0.05
C THR A 147 14.81 -0.02 0.33
N ARG A 148 14.67 -0.33 1.62
CA ARG A 148 14.92 -1.67 2.15
C ARG A 148 13.70 -2.57 1.94
N ILE A 149 13.92 -3.85 1.64
CA ILE A 149 12.88 -4.88 1.67
C ILE A 149 13.10 -5.69 2.95
N LEU A 150 12.16 -5.63 3.89
CA LEU A 150 12.33 -6.17 5.24
C LEU A 150 11.27 -7.22 5.53
N THR A 151 11.68 -8.42 5.95
CA THR A 151 10.73 -9.48 6.32
C THR A 151 10.10 -9.20 7.67
N GLY A 152 8.77 -9.16 7.69
CA GLY A 152 8.03 -8.96 8.93
C GLY A 152 8.25 -7.57 9.52
N GLY A 153 7.22 -7.06 10.17
CA GLY A 153 7.29 -5.81 10.90
C GLY A 153 6.08 -5.71 11.77
N GLN A 154 6.26 -5.79 13.09
CA GLN A 154 5.18 -5.44 13.99
C GLN A 154 4.80 -3.99 13.70
N PHE A 155 3.54 -3.79 13.35
CA PHE A 155 2.98 -2.48 13.06
C PHE A 155 2.25 -1.97 14.29
N TRP A 156 2.65 -0.79 14.75
CA TRP A 156 2.02 -0.08 15.85
C TRP A 156 1.25 1.10 15.28
N ARG A 157 -0.07 1.12 15.45
CA ARG A 157 -0.90 2.24 14.99
C ARG A 157 -0.50 3.51 15.75
N ALA A 158 -0.29 4.61 15.03
CA ALA A 158 -0.05 5.92 15.61
C ALA A 158 -1.32 6.50 16.23
N GLU A 159 -1.15 7.54 17.04
CA GLU A 159 -2.21 8.25 17.74
C GLU A 159 -3.29 8.77 16.78
N ALA A 160 -4.52 8.90 17.28
CA ALA A 160 -5.67 9.22 16.45
C ALA A 160 -5.55 10.56 15.70
N TYR A 161 -4.78 11.51 16.24
CA TYR A 161 -4.58 12.82 15.62
C TYR A 161 -3.66 12.77 14.38
N HIS A 162 -2.88 11.70 14.18
CA HIS A 162 -2.09 11.50 12.96
C HIS A 162 -2.87 10.87 11.81
N GLN A 163 -3.97 10.18 12.11
CA GLN A 163 -4.76 9.44 11.12
C GLN A 163 -5.55 10.41 10.25
N ASP A 164 -5.56 10.20 8.95
CA ASP A 164 -6.16 11.09 7.95
C ASP A 164 -5.71 12.55 8.07
N TYR A 165 -4.49 12.82 8.57
CA TYR A 165 -4.08 14.18 8.91
C TYR A 165 -4.23 15.14 7.72
N ALA A 166 -3.86 14.70 6.51
CA ALA A 166 -3.97 15.51 5.31
C ALA A 166 -5.42 15.83 4.89
N LYS A 167 -6.39 14.98 5.25
CA LYS A 167 -7.82 15.22 5.00
C LYS A 167 -8.43 16.11 6.10
N LYS A 168 -8.06 15.87 7.35
CA LYS A 168 -8.59 16.59 8.53
C LYS A 168 -8.00 18.00 8.65
N ASN A 169 -6.76 18.20 8.20
CA ASN A 169 -6.02 19.45 8.31
C ASN A 169 -5.44 19.90 6.95
N PRO A 170 -6.28 20.11 5.92
CA PRO A 170 -5.80 20.33 4.55
C PRO A 170 -4.93 21.58 4.41
N ALA A 171 -5.25 22.67 5.11
CA ALA A 171 -4.45 23.89 5.08
C ALA A 171 -3.03 23.68 5.64
N ASN A 172 -2.94 23.08 6.84
CA ASN A 172 -1.66 22.80 7.50
C ASN A 172 -0.83 21.79 6.70
N TYR A 173 -1.46 20.71 6.22
CA TYR A 173 -0.77 19.72 5.41
C TYR A 173 -0.28 20.31 4.08
N ASN A 174 -1.08 21.13 3.40
CA ASN A 174 -0.67 21.76 2.14
C ASN A 174 0.47 22.76 2.36
N ALA A 175 0.41 23.58 3.41
CA ALA A 175 1.51 24.48 3.78
C ALA A 175 2.80 23.71 4.04
N TYR A 176 2.72 22.61 4.80
CA TYR A 176 3.84 21.68 5.02
C TYR A 176 4.36 21.08 3.71
N ARG A 177 3.50 20.52 2.86
CA ARG A 177 3.88 19.90 1.58
C ARG A 177 4.60 20.87 0.65
N ILE A 178 4.09 22.10 0.55
CA ILE A 178 4.67 23.19 -0.26
C ILE A 178 6.01 23.62 0.34
N GLY A 179 6.06 23.88 1.64
CA GLY A 179 7.29 24.30 2.34
C GLY A 179 8.39 23.24 2.25
N CYS A 180 8.02 21.96 2.33
CA CYS A 180 8.91 20.82 2.13
C CYS A 180 9.42 20.72 0.68
N GLY A 181 8.75 21.35 -0.28
CA GLY A 181 9.08 21.25 -1.70
C GLY A 181 8.81 19.87 -2.29
N ARG A 182 7.88 19.10 -1.71
CA ARG A 182 7.65 17.68 -2.05
C ARG A 182 7.36 17.45 -3.52
N ASP A 183 6.46 18.24 -4.10
CA ASP A 183 6.07 18.10 -5.51
C ASP A 183 7.25 18.34 -6.46
N ARG A 184 8.05 19.36 -6.17
CA ARG A 184 9.25 19.68 -6.95
C ARG A 184 10.29 18.55 -6.84
N ALA A 185 10.51 18.02 -5.64
CA ALA A 185 11.46 16.93 -5.43
C ALA A 185 11.02 15.65 -6.16
N LEU A 186 9.75 15.24 -6.04
CA LEU A 186 9.23 14.06 -6.73
C LEU A 186 9.25 14.22 -8.25
N LYS A 187 8.92 15.42 -8.76
CA LYS A 187 9.05 15.74 -10.19
C LYS A 187 10.51 15.66 -10.68
N ALA A 188 11.48 16.00 -9.85
CA ALA A 188 12.89 15.88 -10.20
C ALA A 188 13.36 14.41 -10.28
N VAL A 189 12.75 13.52 -9.50
CA VAL A 189 13.03 12.07 -9.53
C VAL A 189 12.32 11.38 -10.69
N TRP A 190 11.02 11.63 -10.85
CA TRP A 190 10.14 10.85 -11.72
C TRP A 190 9.75 11.58 -13.02
N GLY A 191 10.16 12.84 -13.19
CA GLY A 191 9.76 13.68 -14.31
C GLY A 191 8.27 14.04 -14.28
N PRO A 192 7.67 14.41 -15.43
CA PRO A 192 6.24 14.73 -15.54
C PRO A 192 5.30 13.58 -15.15
N ALA A 193 5.82 12.36 -15.03
CA ALA A 193 5.08 11.18 -14.61
C ALA A 193 4.89 11.08 -13.09
N SER A 194 5.39 12.03 -12.29
CA SER A 194 5.07 12.13 -10.86
C SER A 194 3.57 12.39 -10.70
N ARG A 195 2.83 11.40 -10.19
CA ARG A 195 1.38 11.47 -9.93
C ARG A 195 1.10 12.08 -8.56
#